data_AF-A0A349M504-F1
#
_entry.id   AF-A0A349M504-F1
#
_cell.length_a   1.000
_cell.length_b   1.000
_cell.length_c   1.000
_cell.angle_alpha   90.00
_cell.angle_beta   90.00
_cell.angle_gamma   90.00
#
_symmetry.space_group_name_H-M   'P 1'
#
loop_
_entity.id
_entity.type
_entity.pdbx_description
1 polymer ?
#
loop_
_entity_poly.entity_id
_entity_poly.type
_entity_poly.pdbx_seq_one_letter_code
_entity_poly.pdbx_strand_id
1 'polypeptide(L)'
;MDDLIKEFKAFYIQRATSGLLVEEGVRLLKDPISASDKDIRQLILQMPLKRFRIKNYFEYYPEEDVVQIAPQLWHDLRYYEMIEVLKEADEQLLYYYGRIQRMIE
;
A
#
# COMPACT_ATOMS: atom_id res chain seq x y z
N MET A 1 12.56 1.62 4.70
CA MET A 1 11.63 1.51 3.55
C MET A 1 11.57 0.10 2.98
N ASP A 2 12.67 -0.66 3.05
CA ASP A 2 12.79 -1.94 2.36
C ASP A 2 11.73 -2.98 2.76
N ASP A 3 11.36 -3.05 4.04
CA ASP A 3 10.24 -3.91 4.49
C ASP A 3 8.90 -3.52 3.85
N LEU A 4 8.62 -2.21 3.74
CA LEU A 4 7.41 -1.72 3.08
C LEU A 4 7.39 -2.11 1.59
N ILE A 5 8.53 -1.98 0.90
CA ILE A 5 8.66 -2.39 -0.50
C ILE A 5 8.41 -3.89 -0.66
N LYS A 6 9.02 -4.69 0.22
CA LYS A 6 8.89 -6.14 0.22
C LYS A 6 7.43 -6.57 0.41
N GLU A 7 6.75 -6.07 1.43
CA GLU A 7 5.35 -6.42 1.71
C GLU A 7 4.41 -5.91 0.61
N PHE A 8 4.61 -4.68 0.13
CA PHE A 8 3.83 -4.12 -0.97
C PHE A 8 3.96 -4.98 -2.23
N LYS A 9 5.18 -5.39 -2.60
CA LYS A 9 5.42 -6.24 -3.75
C LYS A 9 4.86 -7.65 -3.54
N ALA A 10 5.02 -8.23 -2.35
CA ALA A 10 4.52 -9.55 -2.01
C ALA A 10 2.99 -9.64 -2.18
N PHE A 11 2.25 -8.60 -1.76
CA PHE A 11 0.80 -8.51 -1.95
C PHE A 11 0.41 -8.65 -3.44
N TYR A 12 1.05 -7.89 -4.33
CA TYR A 12 0.73 -7.95 -5.77
C TYR A 12 1.17 -9.26 -6.42
N ILE A 13 2.32 -9.81 -6.04
CA ILE A 13 2.77 -11.13 -6.50
C ILE A 13 1.75 -12.20 -6.10
N GLN A 14 1.32 -12.22 -4.83
CA GLN A 14 0.36 -13.20 -4.34
C GLN A 14 -0.95 -13.15 -5.12
N ARG A 15 -1.48 -11.95 -5.41
CA ARG A 15 -2.69 -11.80 -6.24
C ARG A 15 -2.49 -12.37 -7.64
N ALA A 16 -1.39 -11.99 -8.31
CA ALA A 16 -1.06 -12.46 -9.65
C ALA A 16 -0.92 -13.99 -9.71
N THR A 17 -0.20 -14.60 -8.77
CA THR A 17 0.00 -16.06 -8.71
C THR A 17 -1.28 -16.81 -8.35
N SER A 18 -2.23 -16.15 -7.70
CA SER A 18 -3.55 -16.72 -7.35
C SER A 18 -4.59 -16.53 -8.47
N GLY A 19 -4.21 -15.97 -9.62
CA GLY A 19 -5.12 -15.65 -10.72
C GLY A 19 -6.13 -14.55 -10.37
N LEU A 20 -5.90 -13.79 -9.29
CA LEU A 20 -6.74 -12.68 -8.89
C LEU A 20 -6.39 -11.44 -9.72
N LEU A 21 -7.39 -10.59 -9.95
CA LEU A 21 -7.18 -9.30 -10.60
C LEU A 21 -6.15 -8.47 -9.82
N VAL A 22 -5.16 -7.98 -10.57
CA VAL A 22 -4.20 -6.98 -10.13
C VAL A 22 -4.69 -5.59 -10.57
N GLU A 23 -4.37 -4.57 -9.78
CA GLU A 23 -4.82 -3.19 -9.99
C GLU A 23 -4.65 -2.70 -11.43
N GLU A 24 -5.68 -2.02 -11.96
CA GLU A 24 -5.64 -1.41 -13.29
C GLU A 24 -5.05 0.00 -13.27
N GLY A 25 -4.43 0.40 -14.38
CA GLY A 25 -3.89 1.76 -14.55
C GLY A 25 -2.44 1.95 -14.12
N VAL A 26 -1.85 1.02 -13.35
CA VAL A 26 -0.42 1.05 -12.99
C VAL A 26 0.32 -0.06 -13.72
N ARG A 27 1.02 0.29 -14.82
CA ARG A 27 1.73 -0.70 -15.67
C ARG A 27 2.74 -1.55 -14.88
N LEU A 28 3.46 -0.93 -13.93
CA LEU A 28 4.46 -1.63 -13.12
C LEU A 28 3.86 -2.77 -12.29
N LEU A 29 2.59 -2.66 -11.89
CA LEU A 29 1.92 -3.66 -11.08
C LEU A 29 1.31 -4.79 -11.92
N LYS A 30 1.18 -4.63 -13.24
CA LYS A 30 0.66 -5.70 -14.11
C LYS A 30 1.57 -6.93 -14.17
N ASP A 31 2.87 -6.72 -14.00
CA ASP A 31 3.86 -7.79 -13.87
C ASP A 31 4.74 -7.51 -12.64
N PRO A 32 4.23 -7.82 -11.43
CA PRO A 32 4.90 -7.48 -10.18
C PRO A 32 6.14 -8.36 -9.93
N ILE A 33 6.28 -9.48 -10.66
CA ILE A 33 7.41 -10.39 -10.56
C ILE A 33 8.65 -9.78 -11.22
N SER A 34 8.50 -9.15 -12.38
CA SER A 34 9.61 -8.49 -13.08
C SER A 34 9.91 -7.07 -12.57
N ALA A 35 9.00 -6.45 -11.82
CA ALA A 35 9.19 -5.13 -11.25
C ALA A 35 10.38 -5.08 -10.27
N SER A 36 11.32 -4.17 -10.51
CA SER A 36 12.48 -4.00 -9.62
C SER A 36 12.08 -3.29 -8.32
N ASP A 37 12.79 -3.59 -7.22
CA ASP A 37 12.51 -2.95 -5.92
C ASP A 37 12.75 -1.44 -5.97
N LYS A 38 13.65 -0.97 -6.85
CA LYS A 38 13.87 0.45 -7.14
C LYS A 38 12.63 1.09 -7.77
N ASP A 39 12.01 0.42 -8.75
CA ASP A 39 10.81 0.94 -9.41
C ASP A 39 9.62 0.94 -8.46
N ILE A 40 9.47 -0.12 -7.64
CA ILE A 40 8.43 -0.19 -6.60
C ILE A 40 8.63 0.90 -5.55
N ARG A 41 9.87 1.18 -5.12
CA ARG A 41 10.18 2.30 -4.23
C ARG A 41 9.71 3.62 -4.84
N GLN A 42 10.08 3.89 -6.10
CA GLN A 42 9.67 5.12 -6.78
C GLN A 42 8.15 5.22 -6.91
N LEU A 43 7.48 4.11 -7.21
CA LEU A 43 6.02 4.04 -7.23
C LEU A 43 5.46 4.46 -5.86
N ILE A 44 5.82 3.78 -4.77
CA ILE A 44 5.32 4.06 -3.41
C ILE A 44 5.55 5.52 -3.01
N LEU A 45 6.76 6.05 -3.26
CA LEU A 45 7.12 7.44 -2.96
C LEU A 45 6.23 8.44 -3.72
N GLN A 46 5.99 8.21 -5.01
CA GLN A 46 5.14 9.07 -5.84
C GLN A 46 3.64 8.90 -5.50
N MET A 47 3.21 7.66 -5.26
CA MET A 47 1.87 7.27 -4.87
C MET A 47 1.90 5.87 -4.21
N PRO A 48 1.44 5.73 -2.96
CA PRO A 48 0.54 6.65 -2.27
C PRO A 48 1.23 7.68 -1.36
N LEU A 49 2.52 7.52 -1.05
CA LEU A 49 3.15 8.23 0.08
C LEU A 49 3.11 9.75 -0.07
N LYS A 50 3.35 10.29 -1.27
CA LYS A 50 3.22 11.73 -1.53
C LYS A 50 1.85 12.28 -1.10
N ARG A 51 0.76 11.57 -1.41
CA ARG A 51 -0.61 11.99 -1.04
C ARG A 51 -0.83 11.91 0.46
N PHE A 52 -0.32 10.86 1.10
CA PHE A 52 -0.45 10.68 2.54
C PHE A 52 0.35 11.70 3.35
N ARG A 53 1.51 12.11 2.85
CA ARG A 53 2.28 13.22 3.43
C ARG A 53 1.55 14.55 3.34
N ILE A 54 0.91 14.86 2.21
CA ILE A 54 0.08 16.07 2.05
C ILE A 54 -1.06 16.09 3.07
N LYS A 55 -1.60 14.92 3.42
CA LYS A 55 -2.67 14.78 4.43
C LYS A 55 -2.15 14.67 5.87
N ASN A 56 -0.85 14.76 6.10
CA ASN A 56 -0.21 14.58 7.41
C ASN A 56 -0.54 13.24 8.08
N TYR A 57 -0.73 12.18 7.29
CA TYR A 57 -0.92 10.82 7.81
C TYR A 57 0.40 10.09 8.04
N PHE A 58 1.37 10.36 7.17
CA PHE A 58 2.68 9.73 7.23
C PHE A 58 3.77 10.78 7.04
N GLU A 59 4.92 10.49 7.63
CA GLU A 59 6.17 11.22 7.43
C GLU A 59 7.17 10.30 6.73
N TYR A 60 8.03 10.89 5.91
CA TYR A 60 9.12 10.19 5.25
C TYR A 60 10.41 10.96 5.51
N TYR A 61 11.39 10.27 6.08
CA TYR A 61 12.73 10.76 6.39
C TYR A 61 13.71 10.18 5.36
N PRO A 62 14.09 10.93 4.31
CA PRO A 62 14.88 10.39 3.20
C PRO A 62 16.29 9.95 3.62
N GLU A 63 16.89 10.66 4.57
CA GLU A 63 18.25 10.38 5.06
C GLU A 63 18.32 9.07 5.84
N GLU A 64 17.25 8.73 6.56
CA GLU A 64 17.13 7.50 7.34
C GLU A 64 16.41 6.39 6.56
N ASP A 65 15.83 6.73 5.41
CA ASP A 65 14.97 5.87 4.61
C ASP A 65 13.78 5.28 5.41
N VAL A 66 13.25 6.06 6.35
CA VAL A 66 12.17 5.65 7.25
C VAL A 66 10.85 6.30 6.83
N VAL A 67 9.79 5.50 6.79
CA VAL A 67 8.40 5.96 6.73
C VAL A 67 7.76 5.65 8.06
N GLN A 68 7.10 6.63 8.65
CA GLN A 68 6.31 6.44 9.88
C GLN A 68 4.95 7.07 9.76
N ILE A 69 3.98 6.56 10.53
CA ILE A 69 2.72 7.27 10.78
C ILE A 69 3.06 8.56 11.52
N ALA A 70 2.40 9.66 11.17
CA ALA A 70 2.67 10.96 11.77
C ALA A 70 2.51 10.89 13.31
N PRO A 71 3.48 11.37 14.12
CA PRO A 71 3.50 11.15 15.57
C PRO A 71 2.23 11.61 16.30
N GLN A 72 1.59 12.67 15.82
CA GLN A 72 0.33 13.18 16.36
C GLN A 72 -0.83 12.21 16.22
N LEU A 73 -0.80 11.30 15.23
CA LEU A 73 -1.79 10.25 15.09
C LEU A 73 -1.48 9.06 16.00
N TRP A 74 -0.19 8.79 16.26
CA TRP A 74 0.25 7.68 17.10
C TRP A 74 -0.04 7.89 18.58
N HIS A 75 0.17 9.10 19.09
CA HIS A 75 -0.01 9.40 20.53
C HIS A 75 -1.45 9.17 20.99
N ASP A 76 -2.41 9.32 20.09
CA ASP A 76 -3.84 9.19 20.39
C ASP A 76 -4.39 7.79 20.04
N LEU A 77 -3.59 6.92 19.41
CA LEU A 77 -4.05 5.63 18.89
C LEU A 77 -3.97 4.53 19.96
N ARG A 78 -5.12 4.06 20.42
CA ARG A 78 -5.19 2.92 21.35
C ARG A 78 -5.03 1.61 20.59
N TYR A 79 -4.58 0.57 21.29
CA TYR A 79 -4.36 -0.75 20.70
C TYR A 79 -5.61 -1.29 19.97
N TYR A 80 -6.80 -1.12 20.55
CA TYR A 80 -8.02 -1.60 19.89
C TYR A 80 -8.39 -0.78 18.64
N GLU A 81 -8.07 0.51 18.63
CA GLU A 81 -8.28 1.38 17.45
C GLU A 81 -7.34 0.95 16.32
N MET A 82 -6.12 0.48 16.62
CA MET A 82 -5.26 -0.16 15.62
C MET A 82 -5.88 -1.43 15.03
N ILE A 83 -6.46 -2.29 15.87
CA ILE A 83 -7.11 -3.51 15.40
C ILE A 83 -8.29 -3.17 14.49
N GLU A 84 -9.07 -2.15 14.84
CA GLU A 84 -10.16 -1.64 14.00
C GLU A 84 -9.63 -1.09 12.67
N VAL A 85 -8.58 -0.27 12.67
CA VAL A 85 -7.96 0.26 11.44
C VAL A 85 -7.45 -0.87 10.53
N LEU A 86 -6.81 -1.90 11.09
CA LEU A 86 -6.35 -3.04 10.31
C LEU A 86 -7.52 -3.79 9.67
N LYS A 87 -8.57 -4.05 10.45
CA LYS A 87 -9.79 -4.69 9.95
C LYS A 87 -10.44 -3.86 8.84
N GLU A 88 -10.56 -2.55 9.04
CA GLU A 88 -11.13 -1.65 8.04
C GLU A 88 -10.28 -1.60 6.77
N ALA A 89 -8.94 -1.62 6.89
CA ALA A 89 -8.05 -1.66 5.74
C ALA A 89 -8.25 -2.94 4.90
N ASP A 90 -8.39 -4.09 5.56
CA ASP A 90 -8.71 -5.36 4.89
C ASP A 90 -10.08 -5.31 4.20
N GLU A 91 -11.11 -4.78 4.88
CA GLU A 91 -12.45 -4.60 4.31
C GLU A 91 -12.44 -3.65 3.09
N GLN A 92 -11.65 -2.57 3.13
CA GLN A 92 -11.50 -1.65 2.01
C GLN A 92 -10.83 -2.31 0.80
N LEU A 93 -9.83 -3.17 1.03
CA LEU A 93 -9.20 -3.96 -0.06
C LEU A 93 -10.22 -4.91 -0.70
N LEU A 94 -10.98 -5.65 0.12
CA LEU A 94 -12.04 -6.54 -0.36
C LEU A 94 -13.10 -5.77 -1.17
N TYR A 95 -13.55 -4.63 -0.65
CA TYR A 95 -14.52 -3.77 -1.32
C TYR A 95 -13.98 -3.25 -2.66
N TYR A 96 -12.74 -2.74 -2.69
CA TYR A 96 -12.11 -2.21 -3.89
C TYR A 96 -12.06 -3.25 -5.02
N TYR A 97 -11.51 -4.43 -4.74
CA TYR A 97 -11.38 -5.48 -5.74
C TYR A 97 -12.72 -6.13 -6.10
N GLY A 98 -13.65 -6.26 -5.15
CA GLY A 98 -15.01 -6.73 -5.43
C GLY A 98 -15.81 -5.74 -6.30
N ARG A 99 -15.55 -4.43 -6.18
CA ARG A 99 -16.11 -3.43 -7.10
C ARG A 99 -15.51 -3.56 -8.50
N ILE A 100 -14.18 -3.71 -8.62
CA ILE A 100 -13.51 -3.86 -9.93
C ILE A 100 -14.01 -5.11 -10.66
N GLN A 101 -14.12 -6.24 -9.95
CA GLN A 101 -14.58 -7.50 -10.55
C GLN A 101 -15.98 -7.35 -11.17
N ARG A 102 -16.92 -6.70 -10.46
CA ARG A 102 -18.29 -6.41 -10.97
C ARG A 102 -18.34 -5.45 -12.16
N MET A 103 -17.27 -4.71 -12.45
CA MET A 103 -17.19 -3.83 -13.61
C MET A 103 -16.69 -4.55 -14.88
N ILE A 104 -16.10 -5.73 -14.74
CA ILE A 104 -15.52 -6.53 -15.82
C ILE A 104 -16.46 -7.69 -16.23
N GLU A 105 -17.39 -8.07 -15.35
CA GLU A 105 -18.52 -8.99 -15.61
C GLU A 105 -19.65 -8.31 -16.41
#